data_AF-A0A9N9XGZ5-F1
#
_entry.id   AF-A0A9N9XGZ5-F1
#
_cell.length_a   1.000
_cell.length_b   1.000
_cell.length_c   1.000
_cell.angle_alpha   90.00
_cell.angle_beta   90.00
_cell.angle_gamma   90.00
#
_symmetry.space_group_name_H-M   'P 1'
#
loop_
_entity.id
_entity.type
_entity.pdbx_description
1 polymer ?
#
loop_
_entity_poly.entity_id
_entity_poly.type
_entity_poly.pdbx_seq_one_letter_code
_entity_poly.pdbx_strand_id
1 'polypeptide(L)'
;MNVVSVPKEYNLRRHYTTVQENKYATYTNESRRALVADLKKKLKQQTGMFSKILHSQTHSLHASYAVSLELAKAKKRFTDDNLIKKCAVEMAKAFGHSKMAEKFE
;
A
#
# COMPACT_ATOMS: atom_id res chain seq x y z
N MET A 1 13.72 12.50 12.12
CA MET A 1 14.14 11.96 10.81
C MET A 1 14.07 10.44 10.89
N ASN A 2 12.98 9.82 10.45
CA ASN A 2 12.86 8.36 10.44
C ASN A 2 13.57 7.81 9.19
N VAL A 3 14.82 7.39 9.36
CA VAL A 3 15.55 6.67 8.30
C VAL A 3 14.97 5.26 8.26
N VAL A 4 14.17 4.97 7.22
CA VAL A 4 13.84 3.59 6.88
C VAL A 4 15.13 2.96 6.37
N SER A 5 15.85 2.27 7.25
CA SER A 5 17.06 1.55 6.91
C SER A 5 16.69 0.48 5.89
N VAL A 6 17.09 0.68 4.63
CA VAL A 6 16.99 -0.36 3.61
C VAL A 6 17.83 -1.53 4.11
N PRO A 7 17.26 -2.75 4.25
CA PRO A 7 18.02 -3.91 4.67
C PRO A 7 19.01 -4.25 3.56
N LYS A 8 20.19 -3.62 3.61
CA LYS A 8 21.33 -3.97 2.78
C LYS A 8 21.71 -5.40 3.13
N GLU A 9 21.88 -6.24 2.13
CA GLU A 9 22.26 -7.64 2.30
C GLU A 9 23.45 -7.78 3.26
N TYR A 10 24.46 -6.93 3.10
CA TYR A 10 25.64 -6.87 3.98
C TYR A 10 25.28 -6.67 5.47
N ASN A 11 24.39 -5.71 5.76
CA ASN A 11 23.99 -5.40 7.13
C ASN A 11 23.20 -6.56 7.76
N LEU A 12 22.31 -7.18 6.98
CA LEU A 12 21.52 -8.32 7.43
C LEU A 12 22.41 -9.54 7.69
N ARG A 13 23.34 -9.84 6.77
CA ARG A 13 24.30 -10.93 6.90
C ARG A 13 25.18 -10.74 8.13
N ARG A 14 25.75 -9.54 8.30
CA ARG A 14 26.58 -9.23 9.47
C ARG A 14 25.79 -9.40 10.78
N HIS A 15 24.59 -8.84 10.87
CA HIS A 15 23.76 -8.98 12.08
C HIS A 15 23.42 -10.44 12.38
N TYR A 16 23.11 -11.24 11.36
CA TYR A 16 22.86 -12.66 11.52
C TYR A 16 24.08 -13.36 12.11
N THR A 17 25.24 -13.24 11.47
CA THR A 17 26.48 -13.89 11.90
C THR A 17 26.90 -13.44 13.30
N THR A 18 26.88 -12.13 13.60
CA THR A 18 27.43 -11.63 14.87
C THR A 18 26.50 -11.79 16.07
N VAL A 19 25.17 -11.83 15.86
CA VAL A 19 24.19 -11.78 16.97
C VAL A 19 23.29 -13.01 17.02
N GLN A 20 22.91 -13.56 15.87
CA GLN A 20 21.82 -14.53 15.79
C GLN A 20 22.28 -15.95 15.46
N GLU A 21 23.51 -16.12 14.98
CA GLU A 21 24.05 -17.40 14.52
C GLU A 21 23.92 -18.50 15.58
N ASN A 22 24.42 -18.26 16.78
CA ASN A 22 24.35 -19.24 17.88
C ASN A 22 22.91 -19.60 18.25
N LYS A 23 21.99 -18.63 18.20
CA LYS A 23 20.58 -18.87 18.48
C LYS A 23 19.95 -19.77 17.43
N TYR A 24 20.20 -19.51 16.15
CA TYR A 24 19.60 -20.27 15.05
C TYR A 24 20.30 -21.61 14.78
N ALA A 25 21.56 -21.76 15.18
CA ALA A 25 22.31 -23.02 15.08
C ALA A 25 21.65 -24.17 15.87
N THR A 26 20.87 -23.86 16.91
CA THR A 26 20.15 -24.85 17.72
C THR A 26 18.96 -25.50 17.00
N TYR A 27 18.47 -24.91 15.91
CA TYR A 27 17.32 -25.43 15.17
C TYR A 27 17.76 -26.39 14.06
N THR A 28 17.28 -27.62 14.11
CA THR A 28 17.59 -28.67 13.13
C THR A 28 16.32 -29.21 12.49
N ASN A 29 16.43 -29.69 11.25
CA ASN A 29 15.36 -30.40 10.53
C ASN A 29 13.97 -29.72 10.63
N GLU A 30 13.04 -30.33 11.35
CA GLU A 30 11.64 -29.90 11.47
C GLU A 30 11.47 -28.59 12.23
N SER A 31 12.20 -28.40 13.33
CA SER A 31 12.11 -27.16 14.12
C SER A 31 12.59 -25.96 13.30
N ARG A 32 13.61 -26.17 12.46
CA ARG A 32 14.08 -25.16 11.51
C ARG A 32 13.05 -24.86 10.42
N ARG A 33 12.37 -25.88 9.88
CA ARG A 33 11.30 -25.68 8.88
C ARG A 33 10.12 -24.89 9.47
N ALA A 34 9.68 -25.26 10.67
CA ALA A 34 8.58 -24.58 11.36
C ALA A 34 8.92 -23.10 11.63
N LEU A 35 10.14 -22.83 12.11
CA LEU A 35 10.63 -21.48 12.37
C LEU A 35 10.68 -20.63 11.09
N VAL A 36 11.19 -21.17 9.99
CA VAL A 36 11.21 -20.46 8.70
C VAL A 36 9.80 -20.15 8.21
N ALA A 37 8.85 -21.08 8.36
CA ALA A 37 7.46 -20.85 7.98
C ALA A 37 6.82 -19.72 8.82
N ASP A 38 7.05 -19.72 10.13
CA ASP A 38 6.57 -18.68 11.03
C ASP A 38 7.18 -17.31 10.72
N LEU A 39 8.50 -17.24 10.51
CA LEU A 39 9.19 -16.00 10.14
C LEU A 39 8.68 -15.43 8.81
N LYS A 40 8.45 -16.28 7.80
CA LYS A 40 7.84 -15.87 6.52
C LYS A 40 6.43 -15.32 6.71
N LYS A 41 5.62 -15.96 7.56
CA LYS A 41 4.26 -15.49 7.89
C LYS A 41 4.30 -14.12 8.56
N LYS A 42 5.17 -13.93 9.56
CA LYS A 42 5.38 -12.66 10.26
C LYS A 42 5.83 -11.56 9.30
N LEU A 43 6.80 -11.86 8.43
CA LEU A 43 7.26 -10.92 7.42
C LEU A 43 6.12 -10.48 6.51
N LYS A 44 5.33 -11.42 5.99
CA LYS A 44 4.16 -11.11 5.13
C LYS A 44 3.11 -10.27 5.86
N GLN A 45 2.90 -10.50 7.16
CA GLN A 45 1.98 -9.69 7.96
C GLN A 45 2.49 -8.26 8.13
N GLN A 46 3.78 -8.08 8.43
CA GLN A 46 4.41 -6.77 8.56
C GLN A 46 4.44 -6.00 7.23
N THR A 47 4.82 -6.67 6.13
CA THR A 47 4.88 -6.03 4.80
C THR A 47 3.49 -5.79 4.22
N GLY A 48 2.52 -6.66 4.51
CA GLY A 48 1.14 -6.51 4.04
C GLY A 48 0.46 -5.23 4.53
N MET A 49 0.85 -4.70 5.69
CA MET A 49 0.35 -3.39 6.16
C MET A 49 0.81 -2.25 5.23
N PHE A 50 2.08 -2.24 4.83
CA PHE A 50 2.61 -1.25 3.90
C PHE A 50 1.96 -1.35 2.52
N SER A 51 1.71 -2.57 2.02
CA SER A 51 1.01 -2.77 0.75
C SER A 51 -0.42 -2.22 0.77
N LYS A 52 -1.15 -2.37 1.88
CA LYS A 52 -2.51 -1.80 2.03
C LYS A 52 -2.49 -0.27 2.03
N ILE A 53 -1.54 0.34 2.74
CA ILE A 53 -1.38 1.80 2.79
C ILE A 53 -1.04 2.32 1.39
N LEU A 54 -0.10 1.68 0.68
CA LEU A 54 0.27 2.05 -0.68
C LEU A 54 -0.93 1.97 -1.64
N HIS A 55 -1.72 0.89 -1.55
CA HIS A 55 -2.91 0.73 -2.39
C HIS A 55 -3.96 1.83 -2.13
N SER A 56 -4.20 2.18 -0.87
CA SER A 56 -5.08 3.30 -0.52
C SER A 56 -4.57 4.64 -1.08
N GLN A 57 -3.26 4.88 -1.05
CA GLN A 57 -2.67 6.09 -1.63
C GLN A 57 -2.83 6.13 -3.16
N THR A 58 -2.67 4.99 -3.83
CA THR A 58 -2.88 4.89 -5.28
C THR A 58 -4.32 5.24 -5.66
N HIS A 59 -5.32 4.68 -4.99
CA HIS A 59 -6.72 5.02 -5.26
C HIS A 59 -7.02 6.51 -5.06
N SER A 60 -6.52 7.10 -3.97
CA SER A 60 -6.66 8.53 -3.73
C SER A 60 -6.00 9.38 -4.82
N LEU A 61 -4.81 8.98 -5.30
CA LEU A 61 -4.13 9.66 -6.41
C LEU A 61 -4.95 9.60 -7.71
N HIS A 62 -5.47 8.41 -8.06
CA HIS A 62 -6.33 8.23 -9.23
C HIS A 62 -7.60 9.07 -9.13
N ALA A 63 -8.22 9.14 -7.96
CA ALA A 63 -9.39 9.97 -7.70
C ALA A 63 -9.10 11.47 -7.88
N SER A 64 -8.00 11.97 -7.29
CA SER A 64 -7.59 13.37 -7.46
C SER A 64 -7.28 13.71 -8.91
N TYR A 65 -6.62 12.79 -9.64
CA TYR A 65 -6.36 12.94 -11.07
C TYR A 65 -7.65 13.02 -11.88
N ALA A 66 -8.61 12.11 -11.64
CA ALA A 66 -9.89 12.08 -12.35
C ALA A 66 -10.68 13.38 -12.16
N VAL A 67 -10.79 13.88 -10.92
CA VAL A 67 -11.45 15.16 -10.63
C VAL A 67 -10.75 16.31 -11.35
N SER A 68 -9.41 16.39 -11.24
CA SER A 68 -8.63 17.46 -11.88
C SER A 68 -8.77 17.45 -13.40
N LEU A 69 -8.83 16.26 -14.00
CA LEU A 69 -9.03 16.08 -15.43
C LEU A 69 -10.40 16.60 -15.89
N GLU A 70 -11.47 16.32 -15.14
CA GLU A 70 -12.80 16.82 -15.48
C GLU A 70 -12.90 18.35 -15.34
N LEU A 71 -12.25 18.92 -14.33
CA LEU A 71 -12.17 20.39 -14.18
C LEU A 71 -11.38 21.04 -15.32
N ALA A 72 -10.26 20.45 -15.72
CA ALA A 72 -9.45 20.93 -16.84
C ALA A 72 -10.22 20.87 -18.17
N LYS A 73 -10.97 19.78 -18.41
CA LYS A 73 -11.82 19.63 -19.61
C LYS A 73 -12.95 20.65 -19.64
N ALA A 74 -13.60 20.88 -18.50
CA ALA A 74 -14.75 21.77 -18.44
C ALA A 74 -14.38 23.25 -18.61
N LYS A 75 -13.15 23.65 -18.25
CA LYS A 75 -12.68 25.06 -18.24
C LYS A 75 -13.64 26.01 -17.49
N LYS A 76 -14.37 25.45 -16.51
CA LYS A 76 -15.36 26.14 -15.68
C LYS A 76 -14.90 26.14 -14.23
N ARG A 77 -15.44 27.07 -13.44
CA ARG A 77 -15.21 27.11 -11.99
C ARG A 77 -15.91 25.91 -11.31
N PHE A 78 -15.38 25.48 -10.17
CA PHE A 78 -15.97 24.43 -9.33
C PHE A 78 -17.23 24.93 -8.60
N THR A 79 -18.22 25.40 -9.37
CA THR A 79 -19.49 25.95 -8.88
C THR A 79 -20.67 25.50 -9.74
N ASP A 80 -20.39 24.79 -10.84
CA ASP A 80 -21.40 24.22 -11.72
C ASP A 80 -21.84 22.86 -11.16
N ASP A 81 -23.11 22.73 -10.79
CA ASP A 81 -23.63 21.53 -10.11
C ASP A 81 -23.45 20.25 -10.94
N ASN A 82 -23.58 20.36 -12.27
CA ASN A 82 -23.38 19.21 -13.16
C ASN A 82 -21.90 18.79 -13.21
N LEU A 83 -20.99 19.77 -13.18
CA LEU A 83 -19.55 19.50 -13.09
C LEU A 83 -19.19 18.83 -11.75
N ILE A 84 -19.78 19.28 -10.64
CA ILE A 84 -19.55 18.69 -9.31
C ILE A 84 -20.06 17.25 -9.27
N LYS A 85 -21.27 16.97 -9.79
CA LYS A 85 -21.82 15.61 -9.92
C LYS A 85 -20.90 14.70 -10.74
N LYS A 86 -20.44 15.18 -11.90
CA LYS A 86 -19.53 14.42 -12.76
C LYS A 86 -18.21 14.09 -12.07
N CYS A 87 -17.64 15.05 -11.33
CA CYS A 87 -16.45 14.82 -10.52
C CYS A 87 -16.68 13.77 -9.43
N ALA A 88 -17.85 13.80 -8.77
CA ALA A 88 -18.21 12.81 -7.74
C ALA A 88 -18.36 11.40 -8.31
N VAL A 89 -18.98 11.25 -9.49
CA VAL A 89 -19.10 9.98 -10.23
C VAL A 89 -17.72 9.41 -10.57
N GLU A 90 -16.85 10.21 -11.19
CA GLU A 90 -15.51 9.75 -11.59
C GLU A 90 -14.61 9.43 -10.38
N MET A 91 -14.75 10.20 -9.29
CA MET A 91 -14.09 9.89 -8.03
C MET A 91 -14.56 8.56 -7.43
N ALA A 92 -15.87 8.30 -7.40
CA ALA A 92 -16.43 7.05 -6.89
C ALA A 92 -15.96 5.83 -7.72
N LYS A 93 -15.87 5.98 -9.06
CA LYS A 93 -15.29 4.97 -9.95
C LYS A 93 -13.81 4.71 -9.64
N ALA A 94 -13.01 5.76 -9.40
CA ALA A 94 -11.59 5.63 -9.09
C ALA A 94 -11.30 4.88 -7.77
N PHE A 95 -12.22 4.94 -6.81
CA PHE A 95 -12.18 4.14 -5.58
C PHE A 95 -12.79 2.73 -5.74
N GLY A 96 -13.30 2.37 -6.92
CA GLY A 96 -13.93 1.06 -7.16
C GLY A 96 -15.36 0.93 -6.60
N HIS A 97 -16.01 2.04 -6.23
CA HIS A 97 -17.36 2.06 -5.70
C HIS A 97 -18.40 2.40 -6.80
N SER A 98 -18.55 1.53 -7.80
CA SER A 98 -19.49 1.74 -8.92
C SER A 98 -20.94 1.98 -8.46
N LYS A 99 -21.41 1.22 -7.47
CA LYS A 99 -22.76 1.40 -6.88
C LYS A 99 -22.96 2.75 -6.17
N MET A 100 -21.87 3.40 -5.73
CA MET A 100 -21.95 4.72 -5.14
C MET A 100 -22.04 5.79 -6.23
N ALA A 101 -21.42 5.55 -7.40
CA ALA A 101 -21.47 6.45 -8.54
C ALA A 101 -22.90 6.65 -9.06
N GLU A 102 -23.72 5.60 -9.05
CA GLU A 102 -25.14 5.63 -9.44
C GLU A 102 -25.98 6.61 -8.59
N LYS A 103 -25.53 6.97 -7.38
CA LYS A 103 -26.24 7.94 -6.51
C LYS A 103 -25.98 9.40 -6.87
N PHE A 104 -25.01 9.65 -7.75
CA PHE A 104 -24.61 10.99 -8.18
C PHE A 104 -25.06 11.31 -9.61
N GLU A 105 -25.56 10.32 -10.34
CA GLU A 105 -26.29 10.49 -11.62
C GLU A 105 -27.62 11.20 -11.38
#